data_AF-A0A353GK27-F1
#
_entry.id   AF-A0A353GK27-F1
#
_cell.length_a   1.000
_cell.length_b   1.000
_cell.length_c   1.000
_cell.angle_alpha   90.00
_cell.angle_beta   90.00
_cell.angle_gamma   90.00
#
_symmetry.space_group_name_H-M   'P 1'
#
loop_
_entity.id
_entity.type
_entity.pdbx_description
1 polymer ?
#
loop_
_entity_poly.entity_id
_entity_poly.type
_entity_poly.pdbx_seq_one_letter_code
_entity_poly.pdbx_strand_id
1 'polypeptide(L)'
;MVMRERIRQLREQTLAAVPRISAERALLLTEFLDSEAARGMSIPVQRASAFYHIMDKKKIYVGEGELIVGERGSAPAVVPTYPEVCLHSLEDLETLDTRSKIFYKVDDETKQIYRDRIIPFWKGRSQRERIFREMTPEWLDAYAAGMFTEFQEQRGPG
;
A
#
# COMPACT_ATOMS: atom_id res chain seq x y z
N MET A 1 -26.56 -24.30 10.99
CA MET A 1 -26.24 -24.59 9.58
C MET A 1 -24.90 -25.30 9.51
N VAL A 2 -24.82 -26.44 8.84
CA VAL A 2 -23.54 -27.13 8.58
C VAL A 2 -22.79 -26.36 7.49
N MET A 3 -21.51 -26.03 7.72
CA MET A 3 -20.67 -25.34 6.74
C MET A 3 -20.36 -26.29 5.58
N ARG A 4 -20.60 -25.86 4.34
CA ARG A 4 -20.26 -26.66 3.16
C ARG A 4 -18.74 -26.79 3.04
N GLU A 5 -18.27 -27.91 2.51
CA GLU A 5 -16.85 -28.24 2.40
C GLU A 5 -16.03 -27.13 1.70
N ARG A 6 -16.51 -26.60 0.57
CA ARG A 6 -15.88 -25.46 -0.11
C ARG A 6 -15.69 -24.24 0.79
N ILE A 7 -16.70 -23.91 1.61
CA ILE A 7 -16.65 -22.75 2.51
C ILE A 7 -15.65 -23.00 3.66
N ARG A 8 -15.57 -24.25 4.14
CA ARG A 8 -14.58 -24.66 5.14
C ARG A 8 -13.16 -24.48 4.60
N GLN A 9 -12.89 -24.95 3.38
CA GLN A 9 -11.60 -24.82 2.71
C GLN A 9 -11.20 -23.34 2.50
N LEU A 10 -12.10 -22.51 1.95
CA LEU A 10 -11.83 -21.08 1.75
C LEU A 10 -11.53 -20.35 3.08
N ARG A 11 -12.27 -20.69 4.15
CA ARG A 11 -12.01 -20.16 5.49
C ARG A 11 -10.64 -20.59 6.01
N GLU A 12 -10.25 -21.85 5.84
CA GLU A 12 -8.95 -22.37 6.26
C GLU A 12 -7.81 -21.69 5.51
N GLN A 13 -7.94 -21.51 4.19
CA GLN A 13 -6.98 -20.75 3.37
C GLN A 13 -6.82 -19.31 3.88
N THR A 14 -7.92 -18.64 4.25
CA THR A 14 -7.90 -17.27 4.78
C THR A 14 -7.19 -17.20 6.13
N LEU A 15 -7.46 -18.15 7.03
CA LEU A 15 -6.87 -18.19 8.37
C LEU A 15 -5.39 -18.62 8.35
N ALA A 16 -4.99 -19.45 7.39
CA ALA A 16 -3.61 -19.87 7.20
C ALA A 16 -2.74 -18.84 6.47
N ALA A 17 -3.35 -17.88 5.76
CA ALA A 17 -2.63 -16.84 5.05
C ALA A 17 -1.84 -15.94 6.02
N VAL A 18 -0.56 -15.71 5.70
CA VAL A 18 0.32 -14.84 6.49
C VAL A 18 0.27 -13.43 5.88
N PRO A 19 -0.08 -12.38 6.64
CA PRO A 19 -0.07 -11.02 6.12
C PRO A 19 1.32 -10.62 5.59
N ARG A 20 1.39 -10.09 4.35
CA ARG A 20 2.64 -9.65 3.72
C ARG A 20 2.47 -8.34 2.97
N ILE A 21 3.55 -7.60 2.79
CA ILE A 21 3.60 -6.44 1.90
C ILE A 21 4.00 -6.89 0.50
N SER A 22 3.42 -6.25 -0.52
CA SER A 22 3.92 -6.28 -1.89
C SER A 22 4.28 -4.88 -2.37
N ALA A 23 5.42 -4.76 -3.04
CA ALA A 23 5.86 -3.55 -3.72
C ALA A 23 5.22 -3.35 -5.10
N GLU A 24 4.49 -4.34 -5.65
CA GLU A 24 3.98 -4.35 -7.03
C GLU A 24 3.22 -3.06 -7.38
N ARG A 25 2.22 -2.69 -6.57
CA ARG A 25 1.43 -1.48 -6.82
C ARG A 25 2.30 -0.22 -6.79
N ALA A 26 3.21 -0.12 -5.82
CA ALA A 26 4.10 1.02 -5.68
C ALA A 26 5.00 1.15 -6.91
N LEU A 27 5.51 0.03 -7.43
CA LEU A 27 6.27 -0.03 -8.67
C LEU A 27 5.45 0.42 -9.88
N LEU A 28 4.26 -0.15 -10.10
CA LEU A 28 3.40 0.18 -11.24
C LEU A 28 2.99 1.66 -11.23
N LEU A 29 2.68 2.21 -10.05
CA LEU A 29 2.36 3.62 -9.91
C LEU A 29 3.59 4.50 -10.23
N THR A 30 4.76 4.11 -9.72
CA THR A 30 6.03 4.82 -9.97
C THR A 30 6.39 4.79 -11.44
N GLU A 31 6.27 3.62 -12.10
CA GLU A 31 6.51 3.43 -13.53
C GLU A 31 5.65 4.38 -14.35
N PHE A 32 4.33 4.41 -14.10
CA PHE A 32 3.44 5.29 -14.83
C PHE A 32 3.80 6.76 -14.63
N LEU A 33 3.98 7.20 -13.38
CA LEU A 33 4.25 8.61 -13.08
C LEU A 33 5.63 9.10 -13.53
N ASP A 34 6.61 8.21 -13.69
CA ASP A 34 7.93 8.53 -14.24
C ASP A 34 7.96 8.53 -15.79
N SER A 35 6.90 8.06 -16.44
CA SER A 35 6.82 7.96 -17.89
C SER A 35 6.48 9.30 -18.56
N GLU A 36 6.86 9.44 -19.84
CA GLU A 36 6.44 10.58 -20.68
C GLU A 36 4.91 10.68 -20.78
N ALA A 37 4.20 9.54 -20.73
CA ALA A 37 2.74 9.51 -20.84
C ALA A 37 2.04 10.25 -19.69
N ALA A 38 2.66 10.33 -18.50
CA ALA A 38 2.06 11.04 -17.37
C ALA A 38 2.25 12.57 -17.46
N ARG A 39 3.11 13.07 -18.34
CA ARG A 39 3.45 14.50 -18.43
C ARG A 39 2.33 15.30 -19.09
N GLY A 40 2.10 16.51 -18.61
CA GLY A 40 1.08 17.43 -19.14
C GLY A 40 -0.36 17.04 -18.82
N MET A 41 -0.61 15.90 -18.17
CA MET A 41 -1.94 15.52 -17.70
C MET A 41 -2.36 16.37 -16.50
N SER A 42 -3.66 16.72 -16.43
CA SER A 42 -4.24 17.24 -15.20
C SER A 42 -4.22 16.16 -14.11
N ILE A 43 -4.18 16.56 -12.84
CA ILE A 43 -4.10 15.62 -11.71
C ILE A 43 -5.22 14.55 -11.73
N PRO A 44 -6.51 14.88 -11.99
CA PRO A 44 -7.55 13.85 -12.06
C PRO A 44 -7.33 12.84 -13.18
N VAL A 45 -6.90 13.31 -14.37
CA VAL A 45 -6.63 12.43 -15.52
C VAL A 45 -5.41 11.56 -15.24
N GLN A 46 -4.34 12.15 -14.71
CA GLN A 46 -3.13 11.41 -14.34
C GLN A 46 -3.44 10.30 -13.33
N ARG A 47 -4.28 10.56 -12.32
CA ARG A 47 -4.71 9.55 -11.35
C ARG A 47 -5.56 8.45 -11.99
N ALA A 48 -6.48 8.81 -12.88
CA ALA A 48 -7.30 7.83 -13.60
C ALA A 48 -6.45 6.94 -14.51
N SER A 49 -5.50 7.51 -15.25
CA SER A 49 -4.57 6.79 -16.11
C SER A 49 -3.61 5.91 -15.32
N ALA A 50 -3.11 6.38 -14.17
CA ALA A 50 -2.31 5.57 -13.25
C ALA A 50 -3.11 4.37 -12.71
N PHE A 51 -4.38 4.59 -12.34
CA PHE A 51 -5.25 3.51 -11.89
C PHE A 51 -5.47 2.47 -13.00
N TYR A 52 -5.75 2.91 -14.23
CA TYR A 52 -5.85 2.02 -15.38
C TYR A 52 -4.56 1.19 -15.57
N HIS A 53 -3.39 1.84 -15.54
CA HIS A 53 -2.09 1.18 -15.68
C HIS A 53 -1.86 0.10 -14.61
N ILE A 54 -2.27 0.36 -13.36
CA ILE A 54 -2.18 -0.64 -12.28
C ILE A 54 -3.15 -1.80 -12.55
N MET A 55 -4.40 -1.52 -12.92
CA MET A 55 -5.40 -2.57 -13.14
C MET A 55 -5.07 -3.46 -14.35
N ASP A 56 -4.46 -2.89 -15.39
CA ASP A 56 -4.05 -3.60 -16.61
C ASP A 56 -2.88 -4.57 -16.36
N LYS A 57 -1.97 -4.24 -15.42
CA LYS A 57 -0.72 -4.97 -15.22
C LYS A 57 -0.63 -5.78 -13.94
N LYS A 58 -1.42 -5.45 -12.91
CA LYS A 58 -1.30 -6.11 -11.61
C LYS A 58 -1.51 -7.62 -11.76
N LYS A 59 -0.80 -8.39 -10.94
CA LYS A 59 -1.04 -9.83 -10.85
C LYS A 59 -2.48 -10.11 -10.41
N ILE A 60 -3.12 -11.06 -11.07
CA ILE A 60 -4.45 -11.55 -10.74
C ILE A 60 -4.30 -12.88 -10.00
N TYR A 61 -5.00 -13.00 -8.88
CA TYR A 61 -5.14 -14.24 -8.13
C TYR A 61 -6.57 -14.75 -8.28
N VAL A 62 -6.68 -16.05 -8.57
CA VAL A 62 -7.94 -16.80 -8.55
C VAL A 62 -7.66 -18.06 -7.75
N GLY A 63 -8.25 -18.15 -6.56
CA GLY A 63 -8.06 -19.24 -5.62
C GLY A 63 -8.88 -20.48 -5.97
N GLU A 64 -8.41 -21.64 -5.51
CA GLU A 64 -9.13 -22.89 -5.67
C GLU A 64 -10.46 -22.86 -4.89
N GLY A 65 -11.57 -23.13 -5.58
CA GLY A 65 -12.91 -23.12 -4.98
C GLY A 65 -13.56 -21.74 -4.87
N GLU A 66 -12.92 -20.68 -5.38
CA GLU A 66 -13.53 -19.35 -5.43
C GLU A 66 -14.69 -19.29 -6.44
N LEU A 67 -15.81 -18.71 -6.01
CA LEU A 67 -16.92 -18.34 -6.90
C LEU A 67 -17.02 -16.83 -7.10
N ILE A 68 -16.53 -16.06 -6.12
CA ILE A 68 -16.36 -14.62 -6.20
C ILE A 68 -14.85 -14.42 -6.17
N VAL A 69 -14.32 -13.82 -7.24
CA VAL A 69 -12.89 -13.62 -7.43
C VAL A 69 -12.53 -12.16 -7.20
N GLY A 70 -11.30 -11.91 -6.76
CA GLY A 70 -10.76 -10.57 -6.61
C GLY A 70 -9.94 -10.43 -5.35
N GLU A 71 -8.63 -10.37 -5.52
CA GLU A 71 -7.69 -10.02 -4.46
C GLU A 71 -7.09 -8.63 -4.69
N ARG A 72 -6.82 -7.94 -3.57
CA ARG A 72 -6.16 -6.63 -3.61
C ARG A 72 -4.70 -6.75 -4.03
N GLY A 73 -4.00 -7.76 -3.52
CA GLY A 73 -2.62 -8.09 -3.89
C GLY A 73 -2.53 -9.35 -4.75
N SER A 74 -1.33 -9.93 -4.78
CA SER A 74 -1.00 -11.09 -5.61
C SER A 74 -1.46 -12.44 -5.04
N ALA A 75 -1.92 -12.47 -3.79
CA ALA A 75 -2.40 -13.65 -3.07
C ALA A 75 -3.17 -13.21 -1.80
N PRO A 76 -3.91 -14.12 -1.13
CA PRO A 76 -4.60 -13.82 0.13
C PRO A 76 -3.67 -13.23 1.19
N ALA A 77 -4.14 -12.20 1.88
CA ALA A 77 -3.41 -11.43 2.90
C ALA A 77 -2.12 -10.71 2.42
N VAL A 78 -1.81 -10.72 1.12
CA VAL A 78 -0.76 -9.89 0.53
C VAL A 78 -1.36 -8.52 0.22
N VAL A 79 -0.85 -7.46 0.84
CA VAL A 79 -1.39 -6.11 0.70
C VAL A 79 -0.43 -5.20 -0.07
N PRO A 80 -0.95 -4.32 -0.94
CA PRO A 80 -0.13 -3.33 -1.61
C PRO A 80 0.24 -2.18 -0.67
N THR A 81 1.19 -1.36 -1.12
CA THR A 81 1.57 -0.11 -0.48
C THR A 81 1.15 1.12 -1.30
N TYR A 82 1.07 2.27 -0.63
CA TYR A 82 0.53 3.52 -1.16
C TYR A 82 1.51 4.68 -0.95
N PRO A 83 2.66 4.68 -1.64
CA PRO A 83 3.73 5.66 -1.41
C PRO A 83 3.31 7.10 -1.74
N GLU A 84 2.27 7.28 -2.55
CA GLU A 84 1.67 8.59 -2.81
C GLU A 84 0.96 9.16 -1.58
N VAL A 85 0.52 8.31 -0.64
CA VAL A 85 -0.12 8.71 0.61
C VAL A 85 0.91 8.82 1.72
N CYS A 86 1.59 7.70 2.03
CA CYS A 86 2.62 7.61 3.05
C CYS A 86 3.76 6.74 2.52
N LEU A 87 4.92 7.35 2.36
CA LEU A 87 6.15 6.67 1.99
C LEU A 87 6.78 6.02 3.23
N HIS A 88 6.85 4.70 3.24
CA HIS A 88 7.57 3.95 4.28
C HIS A 88 9.09 4.03 4.06
N SER A 89 9.83 4.26 5.14
CA SER A 89 11.28 4.08 5.20
C SER A 89 11.66 2.60 5.30
N LEU A 90 12.95 2.28 5.15
CA LEU A 90 13.42 0.91 5.39
C LEU A 90 13.24 0.47 6.85
N GLU A 91 13.33 1.40 7.80
CA GLU A 91 13.07 1.14 9.21
C GLU A 91 11.58 0.84 9.47
N ASP A 92 10.68 1.55 8.78
CA ASP A 92 9.24 1.24 8.85
C ASP A 92 8.95 -0.17 8.32
N LEU A 93 9.56 -0.54 7.19
CA LEU A 93 9.42 -1.88 6.62
C LEU A 93 9.96 -2.96 7.56
N GLU A 94 11.11 -2.72 8.20
CA GLU A 94 11.68 -3.62 9.20
C GLU A 94 10.76 -3.76 10.42
N THR A 95 10.19 -2.64 10.88
CA THR A 95 9.24 -2.62 11.99
C THR A 95 7.97 -3.41 11.65
N LEU A 96 7.46 -3.30 10.42
CA LEU A 96 6.29 -4.06 9.95
C LEU A 96 6.56 -5.57 9.92
N ASP A 97 7.77 -5.98 9.53
CA ASP A 97 8.17 -7.38 9.42
C ASP A 97 8.37 -8.06 10.79
N THR A 98 8.87 -7.30 11.77
CA THR A 98 9.36 -7.82 13.05
C THR A 98 8.42 -7.57 14.23
N ARG A 99 7.50 -6.60 14.17
CA ARG A 99 6.61 -6.27 15.29
C ARG A 99 5.76 -7.47 15.73
N SER A 100 5.55 -7.63 17.03
CA SER A 100 4.86 -8.80 17.57
C SER A 100 3.37 -8.87 17.22
N LYS A 101 2.73 -7.72 16.96
CA LYS A 101 1.29 -7.61 16.73
C LYS A 101 1.03 -6.88 15.42
N ILE A 102 0.02 -7.35 14.69
CA ILE A 102 -0.42 -6.78 13.41
C ILE A 102 0.76 -6.67 12.42
N PHE A 103 1.67 -7.64 12.40
CA PHE A 103 2.80 -7.62 11.48
C PHE A 103 2.34 -7.78 10.04
N TYR A 104 3.22 -7.35 9.12
CA TYR A 104 3.17 -7.75 7.73
C TYR A 104 4.56 -8.18 7.34
N LYS A 105 4.72 -9.41 6.84
CA LYS A 105 6.02 -9.89 6.39
C LYS A 105 6.52 -9.09 5.20
N VAL A 106 7.80 -8.76 5.23
CA VAL A 106 8.48 -7.98 4.18
C VAL A 106 9.73 -8.72 3.75
N ASP A 107 9.74 -9.21 2.52
CA ASP A 107 10.91 -9.88 1.95
C ASP A 107 12.01 -8.90 1.52
N ASP A 108 13.21 -9.43 1.32
CA ASP A 108 14.38 -8.65 0.92
C ASP A 108 14.20 -7.99 -0.46
N GLU A 109 13.47 -8.64 -1.37
CA GLU A 109 13.14 -8.07 -2.68
C GLU A 109 12.31 -6.78 -2.52
N THR A 110 11.28 -6.79 -1.68
CA THR A 110 10.47 -5.61 -1.37
C THR A 110 11.34 -4.50 -0.75
N LYS A 111 12.20 -4.84 0.21
CA LYS A 111 13.12 -3.87 0.83
C LYS A 111 14.09 -3.27 -0.20
N GLN A 112 14.61 -4.09 -1.13
CA GLN A 112 15.50 -3.64 -2.20
C GLN A 112 14.78 -2.71 -3.18
N ILE A 113 13.58 -3.07 -3.64
CA ILE A 113 12.74 -2.23 -4.49
C ILE A 113 12.47 -0.87 -3.83
N TYR A 114 12.20 -0.87 -2.52
CA TYR A 114 11.97 0.36 -1.78
C TYR A 114 13.21 1.24 -1.73
N ARG A 115 14.37 0.65 -1.42
CA ARG A 115 15.65 1.34 -1.38
C ARG A 115 16.00 1.98 -2.72
N ASP A 116 15.87 1.22 -3.81
CA ASP A 116 16.45 1.59 -5.10
C ASP A 116 15.50 2.42 -5.96
N ARG A 117 14.18 2.23 -5.82
CA ARG A 117 13.20 2.82 -6.73
C ARG A 117 12.12 3.64 -6.03
N ILE A 118 11.48 3.10 -5.00
CA ILE A 118 10.30 3.76 -4.40
C ILE A 118 10.72 4.97 -3.57
N ILE A 119 11.64 4.82 -2.61
CA ILE A 119 12.08 5.92 -1.75
C ILE A 119 12.70 7.06 -2.58
N PRO A 120 13.62 6.81 -3.54
CA PRO A 120 14.19 7.89 -4.34
C PRO A 120 13.16 8.66 -5.17
N PHE A 121 12.13 7.99 -5.69
CA PHE A 121 11.10 8.65 -6.50
C PHE A 121 10.10 9.43 -5.65
N TRP A 122 9.65 8.86 -4.53
CA TRP A 122 8.53 9.40 -3.74
C TRP A 122 8.91 10.35 -2.64
N LYS A 123 10.19 10.41 -2.25
CA LYS A 123 10.64 11.34 -1.21
C LYS A 123 10.29 12.78 -1.58
N GLY A 124 9.63 13.48 -0.65
CA GLY A 124 9.12 14.84 -0.83
C GLY A 124 7.83 14.93 -1.65
N ARG A 125 7.23 13.81 -2.04
CA ARG A 125 6.03 13.76 -2.91
C ARG A 125 4.81 13.15 -2.22
N SER A 126 4.96 12.54 -1.04
CA SER A 126 3.84 11.89 -0.36
C SER A 126 2.87 12.92 0.25
N GLN A 127 1.59 12.54 0.37
CA GLN A 127 0.59 13.36 1.03
C GLN A 127 0.94 13.62 2.51
N ARG A 128 1.50 12.63 3.21
CA ARG A 128 1.98 12.79 4.59
C ARG A 128 3.01 13.91 4.69
N GLU A 129 4.06 13.86 3.88
CA GLU A 129 5.11 14.90 3.89
C GLU A 129 4.53 16.29 3.60
N ARG A 130 3.57 16.37 2.67
CA ARG A 130 2.86 17.60 2.40
C ARG A 130 2.07 18.08 3.63
N ILE A 131 1.27 17.22 4.27
CA ILE A 131 0.49 17.60 5.47
C ILE A 131 1.41 18.21 6.52
N PHE A 132 2.46 17.49 6.93
CA PHE A 132 3.34 17.95 8.02
C PHE A 132 4.14 19.21 7.67
N ARG A 133 4.40 19.47 6.39
CA ARG A 133 5.06 20.71 5.96
C ARG A 133 4.14 21.93 6.02
N GLU A 134 2.85 21.76 5.82
CA GLU A 134 1.89 22.88 5.76
C GLU A 134 1.24 23.19 7.12
N MET A 135 1.46 22.37 8.16
CA MET A 135 0.88 22.58 9.50
C MET A 135 1.69 23.58 10.33
N THR A 136 1.01 24.27 11.25
CA THR A 136 1.65 25.25 12.15
C THR A 136 2.42 24.55 13.28
N PRO A 137 3.40 25.21 13.92
CA PRO A 137 4.10 24.66 15.08
C PRO A 137 3.16 24.21 16.20
N GLU A 138 2.12 24.98 16.51
CA GLU A 138 1.17 24.65 17.58
C GLU A 138 0.37 23.37 17.28
N TRP A 139 0.04 23.15 16.01
CA TRP A 139 -0.59 21.91 15.56
C TRP A 139 0.34 20.72 15.73
N LEU A 140 1.61 20.87 15.35
CA LEU A 140 2.63 19.81 15.46
C LEU A 140 2.90 19.46 16.93
N ASP A 141 3.00 20.46 17.80
CA ASP A 141 3.21 20.26 19.24
C ASP A 141 2.03 19.53 19.88
N ALA A 142 0.80 19.92 19.55
CA ALA A 142 -0.41 19.27 20.06
C ALA A 142 -0.55 17.83 19.55
N TYR A 143 -0.22 17.56 18.28
CA TYR A 143 -0.17 16.21 17.71
C TYR A 143 0.89 15.35 18.43
N ALA A 144 2.10 15.87 18.60
CA ALA A 144 3.20 15.17 19.28
C ALA A 144 2.91 14.90 20.76
N ALA A 145 2.16 15.80 21.42
CA ALA A 145 1.68 15.63 22.79
C ALA A 145 0.52 14.62 22.90
N GLY A 146 -0.01 14.10 21.79
CA GLY A 146 -1.12 13.16 21.79
C GLY A 146 -2.48 13.80 22.12
N MET A 147 -2.62 15.11 21.93
CA MET A 147 -3.88 15.83 22.19
C MET A 147 -4.97 15.48 21.17
N PHE A 148 -4.56 15.15 19.93
CA PHE A 148 -5.41 14.64 18.86
C PHE A 148 -4.60 13.76 17.90
N THR A 149 -5.28 13.14 16.93
CA THR A 149 -4.66 12.36 15.85
C THR A 149 -5.03 12.93 14.47
N GLU A 150 -4.20 12.69 13.46
CA GLU A 150 -4.47 13.10 12.07
C GLU A 150 -4.83 11.87 11.24
N PHE A 151 -6.09 11.74 10.86
CA PHE A 151 -6.58 10.51 10.21
C PHE A 151 -6.04 10.30 8.79
N GLN A 152 -5.72 11.39 8.09
CA GLN A 152 -5.26 11.38 6.69
C GLN A 152 -3.73 11.25 6.57
N GLU A 153 -2.98 11.13 7.68
CA GLU A 153 -1.51 11.04 7.64
C GLU A 153 -0.98 9.76 6.95
N GLN A 154 -1.82 8.72 6.86
CA GLN A 154 -1.46 7.40 6.32
C GLN A 154 -2.55 6.80 5.43
N ARG A 155 -3.64 7.53 5.15
CA ARG A 155 -4.82 7.01 4.43
C ARG A 155 -5.41 8.07 3.51
N GLY A 156 -6.03 7.63 2.41
CA GLY A 156 -6.77 8.52 1.52
C GLY A 156 -8.03 9.10 2.21
N PRO A 157 -8.51 10.27 1.77
CA PRO A 157 -9.80 10.80 2.21
C PRO A 157 -10.89 9.80 1.80
N GLY A 158 -11.76 9.46 2.76
CA GLY A 158 -12.88 8.52 2.56
C GLY A 158 -13.95 9.05 1.61
#